data_AF-A0A2U2HLI6-F1
#
_entry.id   AF-A0A2U2HLI6-F1
#
_cell.length_a   1.000
_cell.length_b   1.000
_cell.length_c   1.000
_cell.angle_alpha   90.00
_cell.angle_beta   90.00
_cell.angle_gamma   90.00
#
_symmetry.space_group_name_H-M   'P 1'
#
loop_
_entity.id
_entity.type
_entity.pdbx_description
1 polymer ?
#
loop_
_entity_poly.entity_id
_entity_poly.type
_entity_poly.pdbx_seq_one_letter_code
_entity_poly.pdbx_strand_id
1 'polypeptide(L)'
;MAFLTAGAALAANGETAPRADASYYVNSFDGADLKFSRFKCVALVFPVNSASNESVRRVDKAVRLWRDCFARFSARFDAALPVGKGIPEDVIKVMSAADLAKAKAAMESVYVQIAADATMQNEQVRQGYDKWLAATRSYSNNSVLSGATEASKRSFKNDETVVQPELPGGRKH
;
A
#
# COMPACT_ATOMS: atom_id res chain seq x y z
N MET A 1 -32.85 45.28 46.80
CA MET A 1 -32.03 45.02 45.59
C MET A 1 -31.05 43.90 45.91
N ALA A 2 -31.27 42.71 45.35
CA ALA A 2 -30.27 41.65 45.26
C ALA A 2 -30.66 40.80 44.04
N PHE A 3 -29.78 40.77 43.05
CA PHE A 3 -29.98 40.15 41.75
C PHE A 3 -30.03 38.62 41.87
N LEU A 4 -31.07 38.01 41.32
CA LEU A 4 -31.09 36.59 40.98
C LEU A 4 -30.26 36.41 39.71
N THR A 5 -29.06 35.83 39.84
CA THR A 5 -28.28 35.34 38.70
C THR A 5 -28.84 33.98 38.28
N ALA A 6 -29.53 33.95 37.14
CA ALA A 6 -29.90 32.70 36.47
C ALA A 6 -28.63 32.01 35.96
N GLY A 7 -28.33 30.84 36.54
CA GLY A 7 -27.31 29.91 36.07
C GLY A 7 -27.70 29.27 34.75
N ALA A 8 -26.66 28.94 33.97
CA ALA A 8 -26.67 28.45 32.60
C ALA A 8 -27.65 27.31 32.28
N ALA A 9 -28.25 27.40 31.08
CA ALA A 9 -28.57 26.23 30.27
C ALA A 9 -27.61 26.23 29.07
N LEU A 10 -26.47 25.52 29.19
CA LEU A 10 -25.78 25.03 28.00
C LEU A 10 -26.75 24.05 27.34
N ALA A 11 -27.19 24.36 26.12
CA ALA A 11 -27.77 23.36 25.24
C ALA A 11 -26.69 22.30 24.96
N ALA A 12 -26.68 21.25 25.76
CA ALA A 12 -26.03 20.00 25.38
C ALA A 12 -26.83 19.46 24.20
N ASN A 13 -26.42 19.82 22.99
CA ASN A 13 -26.86 19.16 21.77
C ASN A 13 -26.45 17.69 21.92
N GLY A 14 -27.40 16.84 22.33
CA GLY A 14 -27.21 15.40 22.40
C GLY A 14 -27.03 14.88 20.99
N GLU A 15 -25.80 14.89 20.50
CA GLU A 15 -25.46 14.35 19.20
C GLU A 15 -25.70 12.83 19.25
N THR A 16 -26.68 12.36 18.48
CA THR A 16 -26.95 10.92 18.35
C THR A 16 -25.77 10.25 17.63
N ALA A 17 -25.51 8.97 17.92
CA ALA A 17 -24.37 8.25 17.34
C ALA A 17 -24.25 8.39 15.80
N PRO A 18 -25.35 8.26 15.01
CA PRO A 18 -25.26 8.47 13.56
C PRO A 18 -24.85 9.89 13.14
N ARG A 19 -25.15 10.91 13.96
CA ARG A 19 -24.79 12.30 13.70
C ARG A 19 -23.32 12.58 14.03
N ALA A 20 -22.79 11.95 15.09
CA ALA A 20 -21.36 11.98 15.40
C ALA A 20 -20.54 11.29 14.30
N ASP A 21 -21.04 10.14 13.81
CA ASP A 21 -20.43 9.42 12.69
C ASP A 21 -20.48 10.25 11.40
N ALA A 22 -21.57 10.98 11.12
CA ALA A 22 -21.63 11.90 9.99
C ALA A 22 -20.55 13.00 10.08
N SER A 23 -20.30 13.54 11.28
CA SER A 23 -19.24 14.53 11.48
C SER A 23 -17.85 13.99 11.13
N TYR A 24 -17.57 12.71 11.42
CA TYR A 24 -16.32 12.07 11.00
C TYR A 24 -16.14 12.13 9.48
N TYR A 25 -17.11 11.66 8.71
CA TYR A 25 -17.00 11.64 7.25
C TYR A 25 -16.86 13.04 6.63
N VAL A 26 -17.44 14.06 7.25
CA VAL A 26 -17.44 15.43 6.72
C VAL A 26 -16.19 16.22 7.12
N ASN A 27 -15.66 16.01 8.32
CA ASN A 27 -14.69 16.92 8.92
C ASN A 27 -13.35 16.26 9.27
N SER A 28 -13.32 14.95 9.51
CA SER A 28 -12.12 14.27 10.03
C SER A 28 -11.84 12.92 9.37
N PHE A 29 -12.47 12.65 8.21
CA PHE A 29 -12.20 11.44 7.45
C PHE A 29 -10.72 11.36 7.10
N ASP A 30 -10.07 10.29 7.54
CA ASP A 30 -8.63 10.12 7.44
C ASP A 30 -8.23 8.82 6.71
N GLY A 31 -9.21 7.98 6.36
CA GLY A 31 -8.99 6.72 5.67
C GLY A 31 -8.07 5.75 6.42
N ALA A 32 -8.01 5.79 7.76
CA ALA A 32 -7.09 4.98 8.56
C ALA A 32 -7.12 3.48 8.24
N ASP A 33 -8.30 2.95 7.89
CA ASP A 33 -8.51 1.56 7.50
C ASP A 33 -7.93 1.17 6.13
N LEU A 34 -7.64 2.18 5.30
CA LEU A 34 -7.16 2.00 3.93
C LEU A 34 -5.69 2.38 3.76
N LYS A 35 -5.07 3.04 4.75
CA LYS A 35 -3.66 3.41 4.68
C LYS A 35 -2.77 2.16 4.51
N PHE A 36 -1.79 2.25 3.61
CA PHE A 36 -0.81 1.18 3.37
C PHE A 36 -0.10 0.71 4.66
N SER A 37 0.19 1.65 5.57
CA SER A 37 0.84 1.39 6.87
C SER A 37 0.04 0.46 7.79
N ARG A 38 -1.25 0.22 7.53
CA ARG A 38 -2.09 -0.73 8.25
C ARG A 38 -1.82 -2.18 7.86
N PHE A 39 -1.37 -2.43 6.63
CA PHE A 39 -1.12 -3.79 6.12
C PHE A 39 0.22 -4.37 6.61
N LYS A 40 1.06 -3.53 7.24
CA LYS A 40 2.34 -3.91 7.86
C LYS A 40 3.24 -4.71 6.90
N CYS A 41 3.29 -4.31 5.63
CA CYS A 41 4.20 -4.90 4.67
C CYS A 41 5.65 -4.67 5.11
N VAL A 42 6.41 -5.76 5.23
CA VAL A 42 7.78 -5.73 5.75
C VAL A 42 8.65 -4.93 4.80
N ALA A 43 9.30 -3.87 5.28
CA ALA A 43 10.24 -3.10 4.48
C ALA A 43 11.37 -4.01 3.97
N LEU A 44 11.63 -3.96 2.66
CA LEU A 44 12.68 -4.77 2.05
C LEU A 44 14.01 -4.03 2.10
N VAL A 45 15.04 -4.73 2.56
CA VAL A 45 16.43 -4.28 2.46
C VAL A 45 17.11 -5.17 1.42
N PHE A 46 17.45 -4.58 0.28
CA PHE A 46 18.18 -5.27 -0.77
C PHE A 46 19.68 -5.24 -0.45
N PRO A 47 20.38 -6.39 -0.49
CA PRO A 47 21.83 -6.38 -0.42
C PRO A 47 22.41 -5.73 -1.69
N VAL A 48 23.70 -5.38 -1.68
CA VAL A 48 24.36 -4.80 -2.87
C VAL A 48 24.31 -5.76 -4.06
N ASN A 49 24.54 -7.06 -3.80
CA ASN A 49 24.40 -8.14 -4.77
C ASN A 49 24.13 -9.47 -4.03
N SER A 50 24.06 -10.56 -4.78
CA SER A 50 24.02 -11.92 -4.25
C SER A 50 25.14 -12.77 -4.83
N ALA A 51 25.95 -13.36 -3.96
CA ALA A 51 27.09 -14.19 -4.36
C ALA A 51 26.77 -15.68 -4.45
N SER A 52 25.55 -16.11 -4.09
CA SER A 52 25.13 -17.51 -4.19
C SER A 52 23.66 -17.64 -4.59
N ASN A 53 23.30 -18.79 -5.16
CA ASN A 53 21.91 -19.09 -5.51
C ASN A 53 21.00 -19.08 -4.27
N GLU A 54 21.54 -19.41 -3.10
CA GLU A 54 20.77 -19.36 -1.86
C GLU A 54 20.43 -17.92 -1.46
N SER A 55 21.37 -16.96 -1.60
CA SER A 55 21.08 -15.56 -1.31
C SER A 55 20.09 -14.96 -2.30
N VAL A 56 20.16 -15.34 -3.58
CA VAL A 56 19.14 -15.00 -4.60
C VAL A 56 17.76 -15.48 -4.17
N ARG A 57 17.62 -16.77 -3.83
CA ARG A 57 16.35 -17.34 -3.38
C ARG A 57 15.77 -16.63 -2.16
N ARG A 58 16.62 -16.17 -1.23
CA ARG A 58 16.18 -15.40 -0.05
C ARG A 58 15.59 -14.05 -0.44
N VAL A 59 16.26 -13.29 -1.31
CA VAL A 59 15.75 -11.99 -1.79
C VAL A 59 14.45 -12.18 -2.56
N ASP A 60 14.39 -13.15 -3.47
CA ASP A 60 13.18 -13.45 -4.24
C ASP A 60 12.00 -13.82 -3.33
N LYS A 61 12.25 -14.62 -2.29
CA LYS A 61 11.23 -14.97 -1.30
C LYS A 61 10.72 -13.72 -0.58
N ALA A 62 11.62 -12.82 -0.17
CA ALA A 62 11.23 -11.59 0.51
C ALA A 62 10.38 -10.68 -0.40
N VAL A 63 10.77 -10.52 -1.67
CA VAL A 63 10.01 -9.75 -2.66
C VAL A 63 8.63 -10.36 -2.91
N ARG A 64 8.51 -11.69 -3.04
CA ARG A 64 7.20 -12.35 -3.16
C ARG A 64 6.31 -12.08 -1.95
N LEU A 65 6.83 -12.24 -0.74
CA LEU A 65 6.07 -11.98 0.49
C LEU A 65 5.60 -10.51 0.58
N TRP A 66 6.45 -9.57 0.13
CA TRP A 66 6.07 -8.16 0.05
C TRP A 66 4.97 -7.93 -0.99
N ARG A 67 5.08 -8.52 -2.19
CA ARG A 67 4.06 -8.41 -3.25
C ARG A 67 2.72 -8.98 -2.82
N ASP A 68 2.73 -10.12 -2.14
CA ASP A 68 1.50 -10.72 -1.58
C ASP A 68 0.86 -9.80 -0.54
N CYS A 69 1.67 -9.09 0.25
CA CYS A 69 1.18 -8.07 1.17
C CYS A 69 0.58 -6.86 0.44
N PHE A 70 1.27 -6.34 -0.57
CA PHE A 70 0.80 -5.22 -1.38
C PHE A 70 -0.52 -5.56 -2.09
N ALA A 71 -0.66 -6.79 -2.62
CA ALA A 71 -1.90 -7.26 -3.24
C ALA A 71 -3.10 -7.25 -2.28
N ARG A 72 -2.90 -7.60 -1.00
CA ARG A 72 -3.96 -7.48 0.02
C ARG A 72 -4.37 -6.02 0.27
N PHE A 73 -3.40 -5.11 0.27
CA PHE A 73 -3.68 -3.67 0.30
C PHE A 73 -4.53 -3.25 -0.91
N SER A 74 -4.09 -3.57 -2.12
CA SER A 74 -4.80 -3.20 -3.35
C SER A 74 -6.23 -3.73 -3.37
N ALA A 75 -6.43 -5.01 -3.04
CA ALA A 75 -7.77 -5.60 -2.98
C ALA A 75 -8.69 -4.89 -1.98
N ARG A 76 -8.16 -4.48 -0.82
CA ARG A 76 -8.95 -3.74 0.18
C ARG A 76 -9.26 -2.32 -0.26
N PHE A 77 -8.30 -1.64 -0.90
CA PHE A 77 -8.48 -0.31 -1.45
C PHE A 77 -9.52 -0.32 -2.58
N ASP A 78 -9.41 -1.25 -3.51
CA ASP A 78 -10.37 -1.44 -4.61
C ASP A 78 -11.78 -1.75 -4.10
N ALA A 79 -11.89 -2.57 -3.04
CA ALA A 79 -13.18 -2.87 -2.43
C ALA A 79 -13.87 -1.64 -1.81
N ALA A 80 -13.10 -0.61 -1.43
CA ALA A 80 -13.62 0.64 -0.88
C ALA A 80 -14.10 1.62 -1.95
N LEU A 81 -13.79 1.37 -3.23
CA LEU A 81 -14.24 2.16 -4.37
C LEU A 81 -15.64 1.71 -4.85
N PRO A 82 -16.44 2.64 -5.45
CA PRO A 82 -16.17 4.07 -5.61
C PRO A 82 -16.34 4.87 -4.29
N VAL A 83 -15.85 6.11 -4.25
CA VAL A 83 -15.94 6.98 -3.07
C VAL A 83 -17.38 7.14 -2.57
N GLY A 84 -17.53 7.04 -1.25
CA GLY A 84 -18.82 7.08 -0.57
C GLY A 84 -19.48 5.71 -0.38
N LYS A 85 -19.02 4.65 -1.06
CA LYS A 85 -19.53 3.28 -0.85
C LYS A 85 -19.36 2.78 0.59
N GLY A 86 -18.30 3.23 1.25
CA GLY A 86 -17.99 2.86 2.64
C GLY A 86 -18.72 3.67 3.72
N ILE A 87 -19.60 4.61 3.37
CA ILE A 87 -20.39 5.36 4.35
C ILE A 87 -21.62 4.50 4.73
N PRO A 88 -21.84 4.21 6.03
CA PRO A 88 -23.03 3.48 6.48
C PRO A 88 -24.34 4.19 6.07
N GLU A 89 -25.37 3.41 5.75
CA GLU A 89 -26.63 3.94 5.23
C GLU A 89 -27.37 4.82 6.27
N ASP A 90 -27.31 4.45 7.54
CA ASP A 90 -27.86 5.21 8.66
C ASP A 90 -27.14 6.57 8.85
N VAL A 91 -25.84 6.63 8.58
CA VAL A 91 -25.09 7.89 8.54
C VAL A 91 -25.52 8.73 7.35
N ILE A 92 -25.67 8.15 6.15
CA ILE A 92 -26.16 8.87 4.96
C ILE A 92 -27.55 9.48 5.23
N LYS A 93 -28.44 8.76 5.90
CA LYS A 93 -29.81 9.21 6.20
C LYS A 93 -29.88 10.47 7.08
N VAL A 94 -28.85 10.74 7.88
CA VAL A 94 -28.81 11.93 8.75
C VAL A 94 -27.98 13.08 8.18
N MET A 95 -27.33 12.87 7.03
CA MET A 95 -26.57 13.90 6.31
C MET A 95 -27.49 14.74 5.40
N SER A 96 -27.22 16.04 5.32
CA SER A 96 -27.77 16.84 4.22
C SER A 96 -27.10 16.46 2.89
N ALA A 97 -27.71 16.82 1.75
CA ALA A 97 -27.07 16.64 0.45
C ALA A 97 -25.71 17.36 0.34
N ALA A 98 -25.59 18.54 0.99
CA ALA A 98 -24.36 19.30 1.04
C ALA A 98 -23.29 18.59 1.90
N ASP A 99 -23.67 18.03 3.04
CA ASP A 99 -22.75 17.26 3.89
C ASP A 99 -22.26 16.00 3.18
N LEU A 100 -23.15 15.28 2.50
CA LEU A 100 -22.78 14.09 1.73
C LEU A 100 -21.81 14.43 0.58
N ALA A 101 -22.04 15.55 -0.13
CA ALA A 101 -21.13 16.02 -1.16
C ALA A 101 -19.76 16.41 -0.58
N LYS A 102 -19.74 17.12 0.56
CA LYS A 102 -18.50 17.49 1.25
C LYS A 102 -17.73 16.26 1.74
N ALA A 103 -18.42 15.28 2.32
CA ALA A 103 -17.81 14.03 2.75
C ALA A 103 -17.18 13.26 1.58
N LYS A 104 -17.90 13.12 0.45
CA LYS A 104 -17.34 12.48 -0.75
C LYS A 104 -16.10 13.20 -1.26
N ALA A 105 -16.10 14.54 -1.29
CA ALA A 105 -14.92 15.32 -1.68
C ALA A 105 -13.74 15.11 -0.73
N ALA A 106 -13.97 15.07 0.59
CA ALA A 106 -12.94 14.78 1.58
C ALA A 106 -12.37 13.37 1.41
N MET A 107 -13.24 12.36 1.23
CA MET A 107 -12.84 10.98 1.00
C MET A 107 -12.03 10.81 -0.29
N GLU A 108 -12.43 11.46 -1.38
CA GLU A 108 -11.70 11.44 -2.67
C GLU A 108 -10.27 11.96 -2.49
N SER A 109 -10.10 13.11 -1.83
CA SER A 109 -8.77 13.67 -1.55
C SER A 109 -7.89 12.69 -0.77
N VAL A 110 -8.44 12.05 0.27
CA VAL A 110 -7.72 11.04 1.06
C VAL A 110 -7.38 9.80 0.22
N TYR A 111 -8.28 9.34 -0.65
CA TYR A 111 -8.05 8.16 -1.49
C TYR A 111 -6.94 8.42 -2.51
N VAL A 112 -6.90 9.62 -3.11
CA VAL A 112 -5.81 10.04 -4.00
C VAL A 112 -4.46 10.01 -3.27
N GLN A 113 -4.40 10.54 -2.03
CA GLN A 113 -3.17 10.50 -1.23
C GLN A 113 -2.73 9.07 -0.91
N ILE A 114 -3.65 8.21 -0.48
CA ILE A 114 -3.35 6.80 -0.18
C ILE A 114 -2.83 6.07 -1.43
N ALA A 115 -3.44 6.30 -2.59
CA ALA A 115 -3.01 5.70 -3.85
C ALA A 115 -1.61 6.20 -4.28
N ALA A 116 -1.33 7.49 -4.12
CA ALA A 116 -0.02 8.06 -4.40
C ALA A 116 1.07 7.47 -3.49
N ASP A 117 0.81 7.39 -2.19
CA ASP A 117 1.73 6.79 -1.21
C ASP A 117 2.02 5.33 -1.55
N ALA A 118 0.99 4.54 -1.85
CA ALA A 118 1.16 3.14 -2.23
C ALA A 118 1.95 2.97 -3.53
N THR A 119 1.72 3.84 -4.52
CA THR A 119 2.47 3.86 -5.78
C THR A 119 3.95 4.13 -5.54
N MET A 120 4.27 5.12 -4.71
CA MET A 120 5.65 5.43 -4.33
C MET A 120 6.33 4.22 -3.64
N GLN A 121 5.65 3.56 -2.70
CA GLN A 121 6.18 2.39 -2.00
C GLN A 121 6.47 1.22 -2.94
N ASN A 122 5.55 0.95 -3.86
CA ASN A 122 5.74 -0.10 -4.87
C ASN A 122 6.90 0.20 -5.81
N GLU A 123 7.02 1.46 -6.25
CA GLU A 123 8.10 1.90 -7.12
C GLU A 123 9.47 1.80 -6.43
N GLN A 124 9.57 2.16 -5.15
CA GLN A 124 10.80 2.00 -4.36
C GLN A 124 11.26 0.55 -4.30
N VAL A 125 10.33 -0.38 -4.04
CA VAL A 125 10.64 -1.82 -4.03
C VAL A 125 11.08 -2.32 -5.40
N ARG A 126 10.38 -1.90 -6.47
CA ARG A 126 10.72 -2.26 -7.85
C ARG A 126 12.13 -1.79 -8.22
N GLN A 127 12.44 -0.51 -7.98
CA GLN A 127 13.76 0.04 -8.26
C GLN A 127 14.87 -0.62 -7.45
N GLY A 128 14.60 -0.93 -6.17
CA GLY A 128 15.55 -1.65 -5.31
C GLY A 128 15.86 -3.05 -5.84
N TYR A 129 14.82 -3.78 -6.24
CA TYR A 129 14.95 -5.10 -6.84
C TYR A 129 15.70 -5.07 -8.18
N ASP A 130 15.36 -4.13 -9.06
CA ASP A 130 16.01 -3.98 -10.38
C ASP A 130 17.52 -3.68 -10.23
N LYS A 131 17.88 -2.77 -9.31
CA LYS A 131 19.28 -2.46 -8.98
C LYS A 131 20.03 -3.68 -8.44
N TRP A 132 19.43 -4.39 -7.49
CA TRP A 132 20.03 -5.60 -6.92
C TRP A 132 20.22 -6.70 -7.97
N LEU A 133 19.23 -6.90 -8.85
CA LEU A 133 19.29 -7.90 -9.90
C LEU A 133 20.40 -7.59 -10.91
N ALA A 134 20.52 -6.33 -11.33
CA ALA A 134 21.60 -5.89 -12.22
C ALA A 134 22.99 -6.10 -11.58
N ALA A 135 23.16 -5.73 -10.31
CA ALA A 135 24.41 -5.92 -9.58
C ALA A 135 24.76 -7.41 -9.37
N THR A 136 23.76 -8.25 -9.09
CA THR A 136 23.92 -9.71 -8.94
C THR A 136 24.34 -10.37 -10.25
N ARG A 137 23.75 -9.97 -11.37
CA ARG A 137 24.15 -10.44 -12.71
C ARG A 137 25.57 -10.02 -13.05
N SER A 138 25.93 -8.76 -12.79
CA SER A 138 27.31 -8.26 -12.98
C SER A 138 28.32 -9.05 -12.15
N TYR A 139 28.02 -9.30 -10.86
CA TYR A 139 28.87 -10.10 -9.99
C TYR A 139 29.05 -11.53 -10.52
N SER A 140 27.97 -12.17 -10.98
CA SER A 140 28.02 -13.52 -11.54
C SER A 140 28.89 -13.56 -12.80
N ASN A 141 28.72 -12.59 -13.70
CA ASN A 141 29.50 -12.50 -14.94
C ASN A 141 31.01 -12.24 -14.67
N ASN A 142 31.32 -11.45 -13.64
CA ASN A 142 32.70 -11.11 -13.29
C ASN A 142 33.38 -12.20 -12.45
N SER A 143 32.64 -12.89 -11.57
CA SER A 143 33.16 -14.01 -10.77
C SER A 143 33.36 -15.29 -11.59
N VAL A 144 32.64 -15.44 -12.72
CA VAL A 144 32.87 -16.50 -13.71
C VAL A 144 34.16 -16.30 -14.53
N LEU A 145 34.89 -15.18 -14.39
CA LEU A 145 36.09 -14.89 -15.20
C LEU A 145 37.34 -14.45 -14.42
N SER A 146 37.48 -14.78 -13.14
CA SER A 146 38.77 -14.68 -12.44
C SER A 146 39.42 -16.02 -12.05
N GLY A 147 38.77 -17.16 -12.32
CA GLY A 147 39.39 -18.48 -12.08
C GLY A 147 38.61 -19.74 -12.51
N ALA A 148 37.50 -19.63 -13.24
CA ALA A 148 36.69 -20.80 -13.60
C ALA A 148 37.21 -21.51 -14.86
N THR A 149 37.54 -22.79 -14.74
CA THR A 149 37.79 -23.69 -15.89
C THR A 149 36.51 -23.90 -16.71
N GLU A 150 36.65 -24.26 -17.99
CA GLU A 150 35.51 -24.41 -18.92
C GLU A 150 34.41 -25.39 -18.45
N ALA A 151 34.76 -26.34 -17.58
CA ALA A 151 33.80 -27.27 -16.97
C ALA A 151 32.80 -26.57 -16.04
N SER A 152 33.25 -25.59 -15.23
CA SER A 152 32.36 -24.82 -14.36
C SER A 152 31.43 -23.88 -15.13
N LYS A 153 31.92 -23.33 -16.26
CA LYS A 153 31.11 -22.50 -17.16
C LYS A 153 29.93 -23.27 -17.77
N ARG A 154 30.12 -24.57 -18.03
CA ARG A 154 29.09 -25.44 -18.63
C ARG A 154 27.99 -25.84 -17.64
N SER A 155 28.29 -25.92 -16.34
CA SER A 155 27.29 -26.23 -15.30
C SER A 155 26.37 -25.05 -15.00
N PHE A 156 26.86 -23.81 -15.04
CA PHE A 156 26.05 -22.61 -14.79
C PHE A 156 25.04 -22.35 -15.92
N LYS A 157 25.44 -22.60 -17.18
CA LYS A 157 24.60 -22.42 -18.36
C LYS A 157 23.39 -23.36 -18.43
N ASN A 158 23.46 -24.51 -17.75
CA ASN A 158 22.37 -25.50 -17.72
C ASN A 158 21.29 -25.19 -16.67
N ASP A 159 21.53 -24.24 -15.76
CA ASP A 159 20.58 -23.83 -14.70
C ASP A 159 19.80 -22.55 -15.08
N GLU A 160 20.23 -21.86 -16.15
CA GLU A 160 19.63 -20.61 -16.65
C GLU A 160 18.37 -20.85 -17.53
N THR A 161 17.96 -22.10 -17.73
CA THR A 161 16.79 -22.45 -18.59
C THR A 161 15.45 -22.36 -17.86
N VAL A 162 15.45 -21.96 -16.59
CA VAL A 162 14.23 -21.82 -15.79
C VAL A 162 14.23 -20.42 -15.18
N VAL A 163 13.05 -19.79 -15.12
CA VAL A 163 12.77 -18.48 -14.52
C VAL A 163 12.80 -17.28 -15.50
N GLN A 164 11.92 -17.34 -16.51
CA GLN A 164 11.07 -16.19 -16.81
C GLN A 164 9.65 -16.49 -16.31
N PRO A 165 9.18 -15.88 -15.21
CA PRO A 165 7.76 -15.85 -14.91
C PRO A 165 7.13 -14.76 -15.77
N GLU A 166 6.38 -15.16 -16.80
CA GLU A 166 5.45 -14.27 -17.49
C GLU A 166 4.49 -13.68 -16.46
N LEU A 167 4.41 -12.35 -16.41
CA LEU A 167 3.43 -11.62 -15.61
C LEU A 167 2.05 -11.78 -16.27
N PRO A 168 1.02 -12.32 -15.59
CA PRO A 168 -0.32 -12.32 -16.14
C PRO A 168 -0.94 -10.93 -15.99
N GLY A 169 -1.41 -10.35 -17.09
CA GLY A 169 -2.52 -9.39 -17.06
C GLY A 169 -2.21 -7.93 -17.31
N GLY A 170 -1.58 -7.61 -18.45
CA GLY A 170 -1.76 -6.30 -19.08
C GLY A 170 -3.12 -6.24 -19.77
N ARG A 171 -4.19 -5.92 -19.04
CA ARG A 171 -5.49 -5.59 -19.65
C ARG A 171 -5.44 -4.13 -20.11
N LYS A 172 -5.36 -3.94 -21.42
CA LYS A 172 -5.52 -2.64 -22.07
C LYS A 172 -6.93 -2.12 -21.80
N HIS A 173 -7.03 -0.89 -21.30
CA HIS A 173 -8.20 -0.02 -21.44
C HIS A 173 -7.81 1.12 -22.37
#